data_AF-A0AAD4LRB8-F1
#
_entry.id   AF-A0AAD4LRB8-F1
#
_cell.length_a   1.000
_cell.length_b   1.000
_cell.length_c   1.000
_cell.angle_alpha   90.00
_cell.angle_beta   90.00
_cell.angle_gamma   90.00
#
_symmetry.space_group_name_H-M   'P 1'
#
loop_
_entity.id
_entity.type
_entity.pdbx_description
1 polymer ?
#
loop_
_entity_poly.entity_id
_entity_poly.type
_entity_poly.pdbx_seq_one_letter_code
_entity_poly.pdbx_strand_id
1 'polypeptide(L)'
;MYPTTSLLCALFLPSAAFGRLETWEQGSSSNFRGTCDKIAKAVSDASQVFFPPSTQYLSDISHYAPSSTQESACSVEPGTAEDVSKILRILGSTRTPFAVKGGGHATNPGFSSTKGVQIALARFNETKVNYKDGTIEVGPGLTWDQVYTALNSTGVNVIGGRIPGVGVAGLTLGGGYSYKSSQYGLAIDNVASYELVLPNGTITTVTSHDKDLWFGLRGGMNNFGIVTKFVLRSHPQAQIWAGLIFYTGTQLGAIKGAYAKFQETNDTKASLIISIAYSSGQFTIVLNVFYDAPTPPPGLFDGFLAIPAVQNSLSTRSFSDYVVSLDSFAASGTQRTFYSGIPVIRYTPAMFDAFSDQTLFWGTRLEALDKNASVIISMEPFDSSLLSHGTPSAYPPNRSQVIFPSAINLLWTNASLDATMARALRQTTDLVRAAVLADGQDVSHAAIYVNYALFDTPLKDMYGANVPRLRKIRAEIDPKDVMGLAGGFKF
;
A
#
# COMPACT_ATOMS: atom_id res chain seq x y z
N MET A 1 46.80 -21.35 48.13
CA MET A 1 47.38 -20.36 47.19
C MET A 1 46.96 -20.77 45.78
N TYR A 2 46.45 -19.82 44.99
CA TYR A 2 45.98 -19.91 43.58
C TYR A 2 46.83 -20.84 42.67
N PRO A 3 46.34 -21.38 41.51
CA PRO A 3 45.46 -20.69 40.56
C PRO A 3 44.49 -21.50 39.63
N THR A 4 43.64 -20.71 38.94
CA THR A 4 43.14 -20.81 37.54
C THR A 4 42.34 -22.02 37.04
N THR A 5 41.07 -21.77 36.71
CA THR A 5 40.36 -22.41 35.59
C THR A 5 39.47 -21.40 34.86
N SER A 6 39.74 -21.24 33.56
CA SER A 6 38.87 -20.59 32.58
C SER A 6 37.55 -21.35 32.46
N LEU A 7 36.43 -20.64 32.49
CA LEU A 7 35.13 -21.20 32.08
C LEU A 7 34.68 -20.55 30.78
N LEU A 8 34.66 -21.34 29.70
CA LEU A 8 33.93 -21.03 28.48
C LEU A 8 32.45 -20.88 28.82
N CYS A 9 31.87 -19.71 28.52
CA CYS A 9 30.43 -19.50 28.56
C CYS A 9 29.84 -20.01 27.23
N ALA A 10 29.28 -21.22 27.27
CA ALA A 10 28.50 -21.78 26.16
C ALA A 10 27.15 -21.05 26.07
N LEU A 11 26.97 -20.30 24.98
CA LEU A 11 25.69 -19.71 24.59
C LEU A 11 24.71 -20.82 24.20
N PHE A 12 23.73 -21.09 25.07
CA PHE A 12 22.54 -21.86 24.71
C PHE A 12 21.62 -21.00 23.85
N LEU A 13 21.58 -21.28 22.55
CA LEU A 13 20.50 -20.83 21.67
C LEU A 13 19.26 -21.69 21.94
N PRO A 14 18.09 -21.14 22.29
CA PRO A 14 16.87 -21.92 22.37
C PRO A 14 16.43 -22.30 20.96
N SER A 15 16.24 -23.60 20.74
CA SER A 15 15.67 -24.16 19.52
C SER A 15 14.24 -23.65 19.33
N ALA A 16 14.07 -22.66 18.45
CA ALA A 16 12.76 -22.23 18.00
C ALA A 16 12.08 -23.39 17.25
N ALA A 17 10.86 -23.73 17.69
CA ALA A 17 10.01 -24.70 17.05
C ALA A 17 9.76 -24.29 15.59
N PHE A 18 10.19 -25.13 14.66
CA PHE A 18 9.92 -25.00 13.24
C PHE A 18 8.42 -25.16 12.99
N GLY A 19 7.73 -24.04 12.77
CA GLY A 19 6.46 -24.07 12.04
C GLY A 19 6.74 -24.58 10.62
N ARG A 20 6.04 -25.64 10.20
CA ARG A 20 6.07 -26.09 8.80
C ARG A 20 5.70 -24.91 7.91
N LEU A 21 6.61 -24.48 7.05
CA LEU A 21 6.25 -23.78 5.83
C LEU A 21 5.32 -24.72 5.07
N GLU A 22 4.04 -24.37 4.97
CA GLU A 22 3.14 -25.03 4.04
C GLU A 22 3.76 -24.91 2.65
N THR A 23 4.16 -26.05 2.10
CA THR A 23 4.55 -26.17 0.71
C THR A 23 3.32 -25.83 -0.12
N TRP A 24 3.37 -24.70 -0.84
CA TRP A 24 2.37 -24.28 -1.82
C TRP A 24 2.08 -25.46 -2.76
N GLU A 25 0.95 -26.15 -2.58
CA GLU A 25 0.54 -27.20 -3.50
C GLU A 25 0.44 -26.61 -4.91
N GLN A 26 1.19 -27.23 -5.83
CA GLN A 26 1.17 -26.89 -7.25
C GLN A 26 -0.11 -27.42 -7.89
N GLY A 27 -1.26 -26.81 -7.57
CA GLY A 27 -2.46 -26.96 -8.40
C GLY A 27 -2.19 -26.41 -9.80
N SER A 28 -2.41 -27.21 -10.84
CA SER A 28 -2.33 -26.82 -12.24
C SER A 28 -3.44 -25.83 -12.60
N SER A 29 -3.13 -24.77 -13.37
CA SER A 29 -4.10 -23.79 -13.90
C SER A 29 -5.15 -24.44 -14.82
N SER A 30 -4.90 -25.67 -15.31
CA SER A 30 -5.85 -26.44 -16.14
C SER A 30 -7.18 -26.76 -15.44
N ASN A 31 -7.22 -26.74 -14.10
CA ASN A 31 -8.35 -27.27 -13.33
C ASN A 31 -9.57 -26.35 -13.26
N PHE A 32 -9.47 -25.09 -13.70
CA PHE A 32 -10.56 -24.10 -13.56
C PHE A 32 -11.19 -23.65 -14.89
N ARG A 33 -10.81 -24.28 -16.01
CA ARG A 33 -11.33 -23.91 -17.35
C ARG A 33 -12.86 -23.95 -17.42
N GLY A 34 -13.49 -24.96 -16.82
CA GLY A 34 -14.95 -25.07 -16.78
C GLY A 34 -15.64 -23.92 -16.03
N THR A 35 -15.01 -23.33 -15.02
CA THR A 35 -15.52 -22.13 -14.33
C THR A 35 -15.42 -20.91 -15.24
N CYS A 36 -14.29 -20.74 -15.93
CA CYS A 36 -14.10 -19.66 -16.90
C CYS A 36 -15.14 -19.70 -18.03
N ASP A 37 -15.42 -20.89 -18.58
CA ASP A 37 -16.42 -21.05 -19.64
C ASP A 37 -17.85 -20.74 -19.13
N LYS A 38 -18.16 -21.06 -17.86
CA LYS A 38 -19.43 -20.67 -17.23
C LYS A 38 -19.54 -19.15 -17.08
N ILE A 39 -18.47 -18.48 -16.68
CA ILE A 39 -18.43 -17.01 -16.57
C ILE A 39 -18.64 -16.39 -17.95
N ALA A 40 -17.89 -16.85 -18.96
CA ALA A 40 -17.98 -16.32 -20.34
C ALA A 40 -19.39 -16.41 -20.93
N LYS A 41 -20.17 -17.43 -20.58
CA LYS A 41 -21.57 -17.59 -21.01
C LYS A 41 -22.58 -16.75 -20.22
N ALA A 42 -22.22 -16.30 -19.02
CA ALA A 42 -23.14 -15.64 -18.09
C ALA A 42 -23.04 -14.10 -18.14
N VAL A 43 -21.84 -13.58 -18.35
CA VAL A 43 -21.60 -12.12 -18.38
C VAL A 43 -22.19 -11.48 -19.63
N SER A 44 -22.52 -10.18 -19.55
CA SER A 44 -23.05 -9.42 -20.68
C SER A 44 -21.96 -9.03 -21.69
N ASP A 45 -22.37 -8.44 -22.82
CA ASP A 45 -21.46 -7.93 -23.85
C ASP A 45 -20.59 -6.74 -23.38
N ALA A 46 -20.91 -6.14 -22.23
CA ALA A 46 -20.04 -5.14 -21.60
C ALA A 46 -18.77 -5.76 -20.98
N SER A 47 -18.80 -7.07 -20.74
CA SER A 47 -17.74 -7.83 -20.09
C SER A 47 -16.99 -8.73 -21.08
N GLN A 48 -15.77 -9.13 -20.73
CA GLN A 48 -15.01 -10.06 -21.56
C GLN A 48 -14.17 -11.02 -20.71
N VAL A 49 -14.03 -12.26 -21.17
CA VAL A 49 -13.16 -13.28 -20.56
C VAL A 49 -12.01 -13.55 -21.51
N PHE A 50 -10.79 -13.53 -20.99
CA PHE A 50 -9.58 -13.77 -21.75
C PHE A 50 -8.85 -15.00 -21.23
N PHE A 51 -8.26 -15.76 -22.16
CA PHE A 51 -7.55 -17.00 -21.86
C PHE A 51 -6.05 -16.84 -22.17
N PRO A 52 -5.18 -17.59 -21.48
CA PRO A 52 -3.77 -17.66 -21.84
C PRO A 52 -3.59 -18.19 -23.28
N PRO A 53 -2.59 -17.69 -24.03
CA PRO A 53 -1.67 -16.59 -23.72
C PRO A 53 -2.06 -15.27 -24.42
N SER A 54 -3.36 -14.93 -24.51
CA SER A 54 -3.78 -13.71 -25.20
C SER A 54 -3.15 -12.45 -24.58
N THR A 55 -2.90 -11.41 -25.40
CA THR A 55 -2.27 -10.16 -24.94
C THR A 55 -3.04 -9.51 -23.80
N GLN A 56 -4.37 -9.47 -23.89
CA GLN A 56 -5.20 -8.89 -22.83
C GLN A 56 -5.13 -9.72 -21.54
N TYR A 57 -5.17 -11.06 -21.64
CA TYR A 57 -4.96 -11.92 -20.48
C TYR A 57 -3.63 -11.61 -19.76
N LEU A 58 -2.53 -11.45 -20.52
CA LEU A 58 -1.22 -11.11 -19.94
C LEU A 58 -1.22 -9.73 -19.26
N SER A 59 -1.97 -8.76 -19.80
CA SER A 59 -2.17 -7.46 -19.17
C SER A 59 -2.97 -7.56 -17.85
N ASP A 60 -4.05 -8.34 -17.87
CA ASP A 60 -4.96 -8.51 -16.73
C ASP A 60 -4.33 -9.23 -15.54
N ILE A 61 -3.33 -10.09 -15.77
CA ILE A 61 -2.58 -10.76 -14.69
C ILE A 61 -1.33 -9.99 -14.25
N SER A 62 -0.90 -8.98 -15.02
CA SER A 62 0.31 -8.22 -14.73
C SER A 62 0.13 -7.31 -13.50
N HIS A 63 1.20 -7.20 -12.71
CA HIS A 63 1.27 -6.44 -11.47
C HIS A 63 2.47 -5.50 -11.47
N TYR A 64 2.39 -4.47 -10.63
CA TYR A 64 3.49 -3.55 -10.34
C TYR A 64 4.79 -4.29 -10.00
N ALA A 65 4.69 -5.33 -9.17
CA ALA A 65 5.78 -6.22 -8.84
C ALA A 65 5.55 -7.59 -9.50
N PRO A 66 6.44 -8.04 -10.41
CA PRO A 66 6.33 -9.37 -11.01
C PRO A 66 6.41 -10.51 -9.98
N SER A 67 6.95 -10.26 -8.78
CA SER A 67 6.89 -11.20 -7.65
C SER A 67 5.47 -11.54 -7.19
N SER A 68 4.49 -10.70 -7.53
CA SER A 68 3.07 -10.93 -7.22
C SER A 68 2.27 -11.52 -8.36
N THR A 69 2.83 -11.64 -9.56
CA THR A 69 2.07 -12.17 -10.71
C THR A 69 1.94 -13.69 -10.61
N GLN A 70 0.74 -14.20 -10.91
CA GLN A 70 0.47 -15.63 -11.01
C GLN A 70 -0.34 -15.91 -12.28
N GLU A 71 -0.11 -17.08 -12.89
CA GLU A 71 -0.86 -17.54 -14.05
C GLU A 71 -2.21 -18.11 -13.61
N SER A 72 -3.27 -17.39 -13.95
CA SER A 72 -4.66 -17.79 -13.73
C SER A 72 -5.17 -18.68 -14.87
N ALA A 73 -6.29 -19.38 -14.68
CA ALA A 73 -6.93 -20.16 -15.73
C ALA A 73 -7.57 -19.27 -16.82
N CYS A 74 -8.05 -18.10 -16.41
CA CYS A 74 -8.54 -17.01 -17.26
C CYS A 74 -8.54 -15.71 -16.47
N SER A 75 -8.54 -14.60 -17.19
CA SER A 75 -8.95 -13.30 -16.64
C SER A 75 -10.36 -12.95 -17.09
N VAL A 76 -11.06 -12.17 -16.28
CA VAL A 76 -12.36 -11.59 -16.61
C VAL A 76 -12.32 -10.09 -16.32
N GLU A 77 -12.72 -9.31 -17.31
CA GLU A 77 -12.99 -7.89 -17.19
C GLU A 77 -14.51 -7.67 -17.10
N PRO A 78 -15.10 -7.61 -15.90
CA PRO A 78 -16.50 -7.24 -15.77
C PRO A 78 -16.73 -5.78 -16.17
N GLY A 79 -17.74 -5.54 -17.01
CA GLY A 79 -18.16 -4.20 -17.43
C GLY A 79 -19.29 -3.59 -16.61
N THR A 80 -19.96 -4.37 -15.75
CA THR A 80 -21.10 -3.90 -14.93
C THR A 80 -21.11 -4.55 -13.55
N ALA A 81 -21.77 -3.92 -12.57
CA ALA A 81 -21.97 -4.50 -11.24
C ALA A 81 -22.80 -5.80 -11.30
N GLU A 82 -23.74 -5.90 -12.23
CA GLU A 82 -24.53 -7.09 -12.50
C GLU A 82 -23.66 -8.27 -12.90
N ASP A 83 -22.67 -8.04 -13.77
CA ASP A 83 -21.73 -9.07 -14.20
C ASP A 83 -20.77 -9.49 -13.08
N VAL A 84 -20.28 -8.55 -12.25
CA VAL A 84 -19.55 -8.89 -11.00
C VAL A 84 -20.41 -9.79 -10.12
N SER A 85 -21.72 -9.51 -10.01
CA SER A 85 -22.63 -10.32 -9.20
C SER A 85 -22.79 -11.74 -9.74
N LYS A 86 -22.88 -11.91 -11.07
CA LYS A 86 -22.93 -13.23 -11.71
C LYS A 86 -21.61 -13.98 -11.48
N ILE A 87 -20.48 -13.29 -11.63
CA ILE A 87 -19.14 -13.86 -11.41
C ILE A 87 -19.01 -14.38 -9.97
N LEU A 88 -19.34 -13.56 -8.96
CA LEU A 88 -19.25 -13.98 -7.54
C LEU A 88 -20.15 -15.19 -7.23
N ARG A 89 -21.39 -15.22 -7.77
CA ARG A 89 -22.27 -16.38 -7.62
C ARG A 89 -21.69 -17.65 -8.24
N ILE A 90 -21.11 -17.55 -9.44
CA ILE A 90 -20.47 -18.68 -10.11
C ILE A 90 -19.29 -19.16 -9.28
N LEU A 91 -18.35 -18.27 -8.92
CA LEU A 91 -17.17 -18.59 -8.13
C LEU A 91 -17.50 -19.23 -6.79
N GLY A 92 -18.52 -18.70 -6.09
CA GLY A 92 -19.02 -19.27 -4.85
C GLY A 92 -19.61 -20.66 -5.03
N SER A 93 -20.35 -20.91 -6.12
CA SER A 93 -20.95 -22.22 -6.41
C SER A 93 -19.93 -23.27 -6.86
N THR A 94 -18.89 -22.86 -7.58
CA THR A 94 -17.83 -23.75 -8.08
C THR A 94 -16.65 -23.84 -7.11
N ARG A 95 -16.70 -23.10 -5.98
CA ARG A 95 -15.62 -22.96 -5.00
C ARG A 95 -14.26 -22.68 -5.65
N THR A 96 -14.26 -21.85 -6.69
CA THR A 96 -13.05 -21.55 -7.46
C THR A 96 -12.29 -20.40 -6.80
N PRO A 97 -10.99 -20.59 -6.46
CA PRO A 97 -10.14 -19.50 -6.00
C PRO A 97 -10.14 -18.36 -7.01
N PHE A 98 -10.11 -17.12 -6.52
CA PHE A 98 -10.05 -15.96 -7.39
C PHE A 98 -9.18 -14.86 -6.81
N ALA A 99 -8.91 -13.85 -7.61
CA ALA A 99 -8.32 -12.62 -7.12
C ALA A 99 -8.98 -11.42 -7.79
N VAL A 100 -8.89 -10.26 -7.13
CA VAL A 100 -9.46 -9.01 -7.62
C VAL A 100 -8.33 -8.01 -7.78
N LYS A 101 -8.16 -7.50 -8.99
CA LYS A 101 -7.14 -6.50 -9.34
C LYS A 101 -7.82 -5.20 -9.76
N GLY A 102 -7.59 -4.15 -8.97
CA GLY A 102 -7.72 -2.76 -9.44
C GLY A 102 -6.46 -2.38 -10.22
N GLY A 103 -5.61 -1.53 -9.64
CA GLY A 103 -4.33 -1.13 -10.25
C GLY A 103 -3.18 -2.16 -10.18
N GLY A 104 -3.29 -3.24 -9.39
CA GLY A 104 -2.26 -4.29 -9.34
C GLY A 104 -0.97 -3.93 -8.58
N HIS A 105 -1.04 -2.99 -7.64
CA HIS A 105 0.11 -2.52 -6.85
C HIS A 105 0.40 -3.36 -5.58
N ALA A 106 -0.40 -4.39 -5.29
CA ALA A 106 -0.09 -5.28 -4.17
C ALA A 106 1.19 -6.08 -4.47
N THR A 107 2.12 -6.10 -3.52
CA THR A 107 3.42 -6.79 -3.67
C THR A 107 3.42 -8.18 -3.02
N ASN A 108 2.33 -8.56 -2.36
CA ASN A 108 2.19 -9.85 -1.73
C ASN A 108 1.70 -10.89 -2.76
N PRO A 109 2.41 -12.02 -2.94
CA PRO A 109 1.98 -13.08 -3.84
C PRO A 109 0.64 -13.67 -3.39
N GLY A 110 -0.28 -13.92 -4.32
CA GLY A 110 -1.57 -14.51 -4.02
C GLY A 110 -2.59 -13.55 -3.40
N PHE A 111 -2.34 -12.24 -3.41
CA PHE A 111 -3.27 -11.24 -2.87
C PHE A 111 -4.23 -10.71 -3.95
N SER A 112 -3.69 -10.00 -4.94
CA SER A 112 -4.44 -9.57 -6.13
C SER A 112 -4.18 -10.47 -7.34
N SER A 113 -3.51 -11.60 -7.13
CA SER A 113 -3.22 -12.64 -8.12
C SER A 113 -3.77 -13.99 -7.68
N THR A 114 -3.98 -14.90 -8.63
CA THR A 114 -4.45 -16.26 -8.35
C THR A 114 -4.04 -17.24 -9.43
N LYS A 115 -4.14 -18.54 -9.13
CA LYS A 115 -4.14 -19.61 -10.15
C LYS A 115 -5.54 -19.94 -10.70
N GLY A 116 -6.59 -19.43 -10.05
CA GLY A 116 -7.98 -19.65 -10.44
C GLY A 116 -8.48 -18.62 -11.45
N VAL A 117 -9.45 -17.79 -11.08
CA VAL A 117 -9.99 -16.73 -11.96
C VAL A 117 -9.47 -15.36 -11.55
N GLN A 118 -8.80 -14.66 -12.46
CA GLN A 118 -8.36 -13.29 -12.24
C GLN A 118 -9.48 -12.30 -12.61
N ILE A 119 -10.05 -11.60 -11.64
CA ILE A 119 -11.00 -10.50 -11.90
C ILE A 119 -10.20 -9.21 -12.04
N ALA A 120 -10.17 -8.63 -13.24
CA ALA A 120 -9.53 -7.35 -13.53
C ALA A 120 -10.60 -6.25 -13.67
N LEU A 121 -10.59 -5.25 -12.79
CA LEU A 121 -11.60 -4.18 -12.76
C LEU A 121 -11.37 -3.09 -13.84
N ALA A 122 -10.54 -3.36 -14.85
CA ALA A 122 -10.04 -2.39 -15.82
C ALA A 122 -11.13 -1.64 -16.61
N ARG A 123 -12.33 -2.23 -16.74
CA ARG A 123 -13.48 -1.59 -17.41
C ARG A 123 -14.22 -0.59 -16.53
N PHE A 124 -14.05 -0.64 -15.20
CA PHE A 124 -14.53 0.38 -14.30
C PHE A 124 -13.50 1.52 -14.22
N ASN A 125 -13.39 2.30 -15.30
CA ASN A 125 -12.35 3.30 -15.50
C ASN A 125 -12.88 4.73 -15.64
N GLU A 126 -14.10 5.00 -15.17
CA GLU A 126 -14.71 6.32 -15.26
C GLU A 126 -14.29 7.22 -14.10
N THR A 127 -14.15 8.53 -14.39
CA THR A 127 -14.05 9.60 -13.40
C THR A 127 -15.07 10.68 -13.75
N LYS A 128 -15.98 10.99 -12.83
CA LYS A 128 -17.06 11.96 -13.06
C LYS A 128 -17.18 12.96 -11.92
N VAL A 129 -17.00 14.23 -12.24
CA VAL A 129 -17.10 15.32 -11.25
C VAL A 129 -18.55 15.75 -11.06
N ASN A 130 -18.98 15.85 -9.81
CA ASN A 130 -20.25 16.43 -9.41
C ASN A 130 -20.00 17.69 -8.56
N TYR A 131 -20.01 18.84 -9.22
CA TYR A 131 -19.77 20.14 -8.57
C TYR A 131 -20.86 20.54 -7.58
N LYS A 132 -22.11 20.07 -7.79
CA LYS A 132 -23.24 20.43 -6.92
C LYS A 132 -23.09 19.80 -5.55
N ASP A 133 -22.68 18.53 -5.52
CA ASP A 133 -22.59 17.76 -4.28
C ASP A 133 -21.17 17.73 -3.70
N GLY A 134 -20.19 18.35 -4.37
CA GLY A 134 -18.79 18.36 -3.94
C GLY A 134 -18.18 16.96 -3.92
N THR A 135 -18.53 16.14 -4.91
CA THR A 135 -18.09 14.74 -4.99
C THR A 135 -17.57 14.38 -6.37
N ILE A 136 -16.82 13.29 -6.44
CA ILE A 136 -16.29 12.69 -7.66
C ILE A 136 -16.59 11.19 -7.61
N GLU A 137 -17.26 10.68 -8.64
CA GLU A 137 -17.41 9.25 -8.86
C GLU A 137 -16.13 8.71 -9.53
N VAL A 138 -15.54 7.66 -8.96
CA VAL A 138 -14.29 7.07 -9.41
C VAL A 138 -14.43 5.56 -9.53
N GLY A 139 -14.05 5.04 -10.69
CA GLY A 139 -14.02 3.60 -10.96
C GLY A 139 -12.88 2.88 -10.22
N PRO A 140 -13.12 1.69 -9.63
CA PRO A 140 -12.12 0.88 -8.92
C PRO A 140 -10.95 0.38 -9.81
N GLY A 141 -11.11 0.39 -11.13
CA GLY A 141 -10.09 -0.03 -12.09
C GLY A 141 -8.98 0.98 -12.31
N LEU A 142 -9.18 2.24 -11.88
CA LEU A 142 -8.22 3.32 -12.08
C LEU A 142 -7.03 3.24 -11.13
N THR A 143 -5.93 3.84 -11.56
CA THR A 143 -4.81 4.26 -10.70
C THR A 143 -4.95 5.73 -10.30
N TRP A 144 -4.29 6.13 -9.23
CA TRP A 144 -4.41 7.50 -8.72
C TRP A 144 -3.85 8.56 -9.67
N ASP A 145 -2.77 8.26 -10.40
CA ASP A 145 -2.22 9.14 -11.44
C ASP A 145 -3.24 9.36 -12.58
N GLN A 146 -4.01 8.35 -12.97
CA GLN A 146 -5.11 8.50 -13.94
C GLN A 146 -6.23 9.40 -13.39
N VAL A 147 -6.61 9.21 -12.12
CA VAL A 147 -7.62 10.05 -11.46
C VAL A 147 -7.16 11.51 -11.40
N TYR A 148 -5.94 11.77 -10.96
CA TYR A 148 -5.41 13.14 -10.87
C TYR A 148 -5.29 13.79 -12.25
N THR A 149 -4.93 13.01 -13.28
CA THR A 149 -4.89 13.48 -14.66
C THR A 149 -6.28 13.86 -15.16
N ALA A 150 -7.29 13.02 -14.89
CA ALA A 150 -8.68 13.29 -15.26
C ALA A 150 -9.28 14.50 -14.53
N LEU A 151 -8.82 14.77 -13.31
CA LEU A 151 -9.22 15.94 -12.52
C LEU A 151 -8.40 17.19 -12.82
N ASN A 152 -7.34 17.07 -13.62
CA ASN A 152 -6.52 18.22 -13.97
C ASN A 152 -7.38 19.28 -14.68
N SER A 153 -7.26 20.54 -14.27
CA SER A 153 -8.07 21.68 -14.74
C SER A 153 -9.54 21.72 -14.27
N THR A 154 -10.01 20.81 -13.41
CA THR A 154 -11.36 20.88 -12.83
C THR A 154 -11.46 21.84 -11.63
N GLY A 155 -10.33 22.29 -11.10
CA GLY A 155 -10.23 23.12 -9.89
C GLY A 155 -10.45 22.35 -8.57
N VAL A 156 -10.65 21.03 -8.65
CA VAL A 156 -10.81 20.15 -7.49
C VAL A 156 -9.92 18.92 -7.60
N ASN A 157 -9.68 18.27 -6.47
CA ASN A 157 -8.94 17.02 -6.37
C ASN A 157 -9.51 16.13 -5.25
N VAL A 158 -9.00 14.91 -5.10
CA VAL A 158 -9.40 13.91 -4.11
C VAL A 158 -8.21 13.46 -3.27
N ILE A 159 -8.51 12.78 -2.15
CA ILE A 159 -7.49 12.23 -1.26
C ILE A 159 -7.18 10.79 -1.70
N GLY A 160 -5.99 10.60 -2.26
CA GLY A 160 -5.55 9.32 -2.81
C GLY A 160 -4.04 9.07 -2.70
N GLY A 161 -3.55 8.11 -3.48
CA GLY A 161 -2.15 7.68 -3.51
C GLY A 161 -1.17 8.77 -3.95
N ARG A 162 0.10 8.56 -3.63
CA ARG A 162 1.17 9.56 -3.77
C ARG A 162 2.11 9.31 -4.95
N ILE A 163 2.14 8.08 -5.47
CA ILE A 163 2.97 7.68 -6.60
C ILE A 163 2.11 7.05 -7.71
N PRO A 164 2.58 7.04 -8.97
CA PRO A 164 1.90 6.39 -10.08
C PRO A 164 1.68 4.89 -9.89
N GLY A 165 0.70 4.33 -10.61
CA GLY A 165 0.42 2.89 -10.63
C GLY A 165 -0.35 2.36 -9.42
N VAL A 166 -0.48 3.13 -8.35
CA VAL A 166 -1.25 2.73 -7.16
C VAL A 166 -2.74 2.72 -7.51
N GLY A 167 -3.39 1.56 -7.39
CA GLY A 167 -4.82 1.40 -7.67
C GLY A 167 -5.73 2.10 -6.66
N VAL A 168 -6.81 2.68 -7.15
CA VAL A 168 -7.85 3.36 -6.34
C VAL A 168 -8.43 2.39 -5.30
N ALA A 169 -8.88 1.21 -5.74
CA ALA A 169 -9.60 0.29 -4.87
C ALA A 169 -8.77 -0.22 -3.69
N GLY A 170 -7.57 -0.73 -3.94
CA GLY A 170 -6.70 -1.28 -2.88
C GLY A 170 -6.26 -0.24 -1.87
N LEU A 171 -5.85 0.94 -2.34
CA LEU A 171 -5.44 2.02 -1.44
C LEU A 171 -6.61 2.52 -0.59
N THR A 172 -7.76 2.79 -1.21
CA THR A 172 -8.94 3.32 -0.51
C THR A 172 -9.48 2.30 0.48
N LEU A 173 -9.54 1.01 0.15
CA LEU A 173 -10.07 -0.02 1.06
C LEU A 173 -9.10 -0.38 2.20
N GLY A 174 -7.84 0.04 2.12
CA GLY A 174 -6.83 -0.18 3.16
C GLY A 174 -6.56 1.01 4.08
N GLY A 175 -7.11 2.19 3.78
CA GLY A 175 -6.86 3.42 4.54
C GLY A 175 -6.50 4.59 3.63
N GLY A 176 -5.29 4.57 3.09
CA GLY A 176 -4.84 5.50 2.07
C GLY A 176 -4.24 6.79 2.62
N TYR A 177 -2.91 6.82 2.73
CA TYR A 177 -2.16 8.04 3.03
C TYR A 177 -1.92 8.86 1.76
N SER A 178 -2.10 10.18 1.87
CA SER A 178 -1.97 11.15 0.80
C SER A 178 -1.04 12.30 1.22
N TYR A 179 -0.52 13.06 0.25
CA TYR A 179 0.18 14.31 0.53
C TYR A 179 -0.70 15.33 1.28
N LYS A 180 -2.02 15.21 1.15
CA LYS A 180 -3.01 16.11 1.76
C LYS A 180 -3.67 15.50 3.01
N SER A 181 -3.12 14.41 3.56
CA SER A 181 -3.75 13.73 4.71
C SER A 181 -3.74 14.54 6.00
N SER A 182 -2.76 15.42 6.20
CA SER A 182 -2.79 16.38 7.32
C SER A 182 -3.95 17.38 7.19
N GLN A 183 -4.39 17.71 5.97
CA GLN A 183 -5.49 18.65 5.74
C GLN A 183 -6.87 17.99 5.79
N TYR A 184 -6.99 16.73 5.35
CA TYR A 184 -8.29 16.10 5.09
C TYR A 184 -8.42 14.65 5.57
N GLY A 185 -7.42 14.10 6.25
CA GLY A 185 -7.41 12.72 6.74
C GLY A 185 -7.01 11.68 5.69
N LEU A 186 -7.34 10.42 5.97
CA LEU A 186 -7.04 9.31 5.06
C LEU A 186 -8.01 9.28 3.88
N ALA A 187 -7.69 8.54 2.80
CA ALA A 187 -8.60 8.34 1.67
C ALA A 187 -9.95 7.77 2.14
N ILE A 188 -9.94 6.82 3.10
CA ILE A 188 -11.15 6.29 3.73
C ILE A 188 -12.03 7.34 4.42
N ASP A 189 -11.46 8.45 4.88
CA ASP A 189 -12.21 9.51 5.58
C ASP A 189 -12.94 10.43 4.61
N ASN A 190 -12.59 10.32 3.33
CA ASN A 190 -13.10 11.13 2.23
C ASN A 190 -14.05 10.36 1.33
N VAL A 191 -14.41 9.12 1.65
CA VAL A 191 -15.46 8.42 0.93
C VAL A 191 -16.83 8.90 1.41
N ALA A 192 -17.72 9.19 0.47
CA ALA A 192 -19.13 9.50 0.71
C ALA A 192 -20.02 8.25 0.61
N SER A 193 -19.77 7.40 -0.38
CA SER A 193 -20.45 6.12 -0.55
C SER A 193 -19.67 5.13 -1.42
N TYR A 194 -20.03 3.85 -1.31
CA TYR A 194 -19.54 2.78 -2.18
C TYR A 194 -20.72 2.13 -2.91
N GLU A 195 -20.57 1.81 -4.19
CA GLU A 195 -21.38 0.76 -4.83
C GLU A 195 -20.65 -0.56 -4.62
N LEU A 196 -21.31 -1.51 -3.97
CA LEU A 196 -20.72 -2.77 -3.52
C LEU A 196 -21.53 -3.95 -4.05
N VAL A 197 -20.83 -4.93 -4.61
CA VAL A 197 -21.39 -6.26 -4.89
C VAL A 197 -21.00 -7.20 -3.75
N LEU A 198 -22.01 -7.62 -2.99
CA LEU A 198 -21.86 -8.53 -1.86
C LEU A 198 -21.53 -9.96 -2.32
N PRO A 199 -21.00 -10.81 -1.42
CA PRO A 199 -20.55 -12.17 -1.77
C PRO A 199 -21.66 -13.08 -2.32
N ASN A 200 -22.93 -12.80 -1.97
CA ASN A 200 -24.11 -13.49 -2.50
C ASN A 200 -24.57 -12.94 -3.88
N GLY A 201 -23.94 -11.89 -4.40
CA GLY A 201 -24.30 -11.21 -5.65
C GLY A 201 -25.37 -10.13 -5.50
N THR A 202 -25.71 -9.68 -4.28
CA THR A 202 -26.55 -8.49 -4.10
C THR A 202 -25.73 -7.24 -4.37
N ILE A 203 -26.25 -6.32 -5.18
CA ILE A 203 -25.66 -4.99 -5.43
C ILE A 203 -26.31 -4.01 -4.46
N THR A 204 -25.51 -3.21 -3.75
CA THR A 204 -26.01 -2.23 -2.80
C THR A 204 -25.14 -0.98 -2.78
N THR A 205 -25.73 0.14 -2.34
CA THR A 205 -24.97 1.35 -2.00
C THR A 205 -24.71 1.36 -0.50
N VAL A 206 -23.45 1.43 -0.10
CA VAL A 206 -23.02 1.51 1.31
C VAL A 206 -22.67 2.95 1.65
N THR A 207 -23.31 3.47 2.69
CA THR A 207 -23.10 4.82 3.23
C THR A 207 -22.81 4.76 4.72
N SER A 208 -22.64 5.91 5.37
CA SER A 208 -22.50 5.99 6.84
C SER A 208 -23.70 5.42 7.63
N HIS A 209 -24.87 5.23 7.01
CA HIS A 209 -26.02 4.58 7.65
C HIS A 209 -25.85 3.06 7.80
N ASP A 210 -25.04 2.43 6.95
CA ASP A 210 -24.76 0.99 6.93
C ASP A 210 -23.61 0.65 7.88
N LYS A 211 -23.78 0.95 9.17
CA LYS A 211 -22.71 1.08 10.18
C LYS A 211 -21.62 0.01 10.12
N ASP A 212 -21.98 -1.26 9.94
CA ASP A 212 -21.03 -2.37 9.96
C ASP A 212 -20.28 -2.54 8.63
N LEU A 213 -20.97 -2.52 7.49
CA LEU A 213 -20.31 -2.52 6.18
C LEU A 213 -19.47 -1.26 5.97
N TRP A 214 -19.98 -0.09 6.38
CA TRP A 214 -19.26 1.17 6.34
C TRP A 214 -17.95 1.11 7.14
N PHE A 215 -18.00 0.54 8.33
CA PHE A 215 -16.83 0.31 9.16
C PHE A 215 -15.84 -0.66 8.50
N GLY A 216 -16.33 -1.79 7.98
CA GLY A 216 -15.52 -2.84 7.37
C GLY A 216 -14.79 -2.39 6.10
N LEU A 217 -15.48 -1.69 5.18
CA LEU A 217 -14.89 -1.21 3.92
C LEU A 217 -13.80 -0.14 4.13
N ARG A 218 -13.84 0.56 5.26
CA ARG A 218 -12.83 1.58 5.61
C ARG A 218 -11.64 0.96 6.34
N GLY A 219 -10.87 0.15 5.61
CA GLY A 219 -9.62 -0.45 6.08
C GLY A 219 -9.58 -1.98 6.04
N GLY A 220 -10.72 -2.66 5.88
CA GLY A 220 -10.81 -4.12 5.89
C GLY A 220 -10.61 -4.81 4.52
N MET A 221 -10.10 -4.08 3.53
CA MET A 221 -9.73 -4.61 2.21
C MET A 221 -10.91 -5.26 1.47
N ASN A 222 -10.67 -6.37 0.76
CA ASN A 222 -11.67 -7.05 -0.09
C ASN A 222 -12.55 -8.06 0.67
N ASN A 223 -12.64 -8.01 2.00
CA ASN A 223 -13.30 -9.07 2.77
C ASN A 223 -14.83 -9.07 2.68
N PHE A 224 -15.45 -7.97 2.25
CA PHE A 224 -16.90 -7.77 2.35
C PHE A 224 -17.62 -7.73 0.99
N GLY A 225 -16.89 -7.93 -0.11
CA GLY A 225 -17.41 -7.87 -1.47
C GLY A 225 -16.46 -7.15 -2.43
N ILE A 226 -16.96 -6.83 -3.62
CA ILE A 226 -16.22 -6.10 -4.67
C ILE A 226 -16.88 -4.74 -4.86
N VAL A 227 -16.13 -3.66 -4.59
CA VAL A 227 -16.58 -2.29 -4.87
C VAL A 227 -16.48 -2.03 -6.37
N THR A 228 -17.58 -1.57 -6.96
CA THR A 228 -17.70 -1.24 -8.39
C THR A 228 -17.70 0.27 -8.66
N LYS A 229 -17.91 1.10 -7.63
CA LYS A 229 -17.83 2.56 -7.70
C LYS A 229 -17.50 3.17 -6.35
N PHE A 230 -16.57 4.12 -6.32
CA PHE A 230 -16.32 4.99 -5.18
C PHE A 230 -16.92 6.37 -5.44
N VAL A 231 -17.63 6.93 -4.47
CA VAL A 231 -18.00 8.35 -4.48
C VAL A 231 -17.13 9.04 -3.44
N LEU A 232 -16.20 9.88 -3.89
CA LEU A 232 -15.22 10.56 -3.07
C LEU A 232 -15.58 12.03 -2.89
N ARG A 233 -15.35 12.59 -1.71
CA ARG A 233 -15.42 14.03 -1.46
C ARG A 233 -14.30 14.73 -2.22
N SER A 234 -14.63 15.82 -2.90
CA SER A 234 -13.67 16.65 -3.61
C SER A 234 -13.25 17.85 -2.78
N HIS A 235 -12.01 18.30 -2.98
CA HIS A 235 -11.41 19.43 -2.29
C HIS A 235 -10.83 20.40 -3.31
N PRO A 236 -10.85 21.73 -3.06
CA PRO A 236 -10.23 22.70 -3.95
C PRO A 236 -8.76 22.35 -4.24
N GLN A 237 -8.35 22.48 -5.49
CA GLN A 237 -6.99 22.25 -5.92
C GLN A 237 -6.52 23.31 -6.91
N ALA A 238 -5.43 23.98 -6.53
CA ALA A 238 -4.66 24.85 -7.39
C ALA A 238 -3.28 24.24 -7.68
N GLN A 239 -2.37 25.04 -8.22
CA GLN A 239 -0.96 24.68 -8.31
C GLN A 239 -0.37 24.43 -6.92
N ILE A 240 0.56 23.49 -6.86
CA ILE A 240 1.32 23.13 -5.67
C ILE A 240 2.79 23.54 -5.86
N TRP A 241 3.56 23.52 -4.78
CA TRP A 241 5.02 23.60 -4.84
C TRP A 241 5.59 22.27 -4.37
N ALA A 242 6.19 21.52 -5.29
CA ALA A 242 6.60 20.15 -5.02
C ALA A 242 7.76 19.69 -5.91
N GLY A 243 8.45 18.66 -5.47
CA GLY A 243 9.58 18.09 -6.19
C GLY A 243 10.38 17.12 -5.35
N LEU A 244 11.52 16.72 -5.90
CA LEU A 244 12.48 15.85 -5.24
C LEU A 244 13.76 16.60 -4.95
N ILE A 245 14.37 16.31 -3.80
CA ILE A 245 15.75 16.72 -3.51
C ILE A 245 16.58 15.48 -3.25
N PHE A 246 17.70 15.34 -3.96
CA PHE A 246 18.63 14.23 -3.84
C PHE A 246 19.88 14.68 -3.10
N TYR A 247 20.24 13.95 -2.06
CA TYR A 247 21.46 14.16 -1.28
C TYR A 247 22.34 12.92 -1.31
N THR A 248 23.64 13.15 -1.23
CA THR A 248 24.60 12.10 -0.87
C THR A 248 24.38 11.69 0.58
N GLY A 249 24.65 10.43 0.91
CA GLY A 249 24.54 9.93 2.28
C GLY A 249 25.42 10.67 3.31
N THR A 250 26.46 11.37 2.86
CA THR A 250 27.29 12.25 3.72
C THR A 250 26.51 13.40 4.34
N GLN A 251 25.35 13.77 3.79
CA GLN A 251 24.50 14.84 4.32
C GLN A 251 23.54 14.38 5.43
N LEU A 252 23.55 13.10 5.83
CA LEU A 252 22.64 12.54 6.82
C LEU A 252 22.56 13.38 8.11
N GLY A 253 23.71 13.84 8.63
CA GLY A 253 23.75 14.67 9.84
C GLY A 253 23.04 16.02 9.68
N ALA A 254 23.23 16.68 8.54
CA ALA A 254 22.56 17.95 8.24
C ALA A 254 21.05 17.75 8.05
N ILE A 255 20.63 16.65 7.41
CA ILE A 255 19.23 16.30 7.20
C ILE A 255 18.53 16.00 8.54
N LYS A 256 19.17 15.30 9.48
CA LYS A 256 18.64 15.12 10.84
C LYS A 256 18.36 16.47 11.52
N GLY A 257 19.30 17.41 11.42
CA GLY A 257 19.15 18.75 11.99
C GLY A 257 18.04 19.57 11.32
N ALA A 258 17.93 19.50 10.00
CA ALA A 258 16.86 20.16 9.25
C ALA A 258 15.48 19.56 9.59
N TYR A 259 15.38 18.22 9.66
CA TYR A 259 14.15 17.54 10.02
C TYR A 259 13.72 17.83 11.46
N ALA A 260 14.67 17.92 12.40
CA ALA A 260 14.36 18.25 13.78
C ALA A 260 13.65 19.61 13.93
N LYS A 261 13.95 20.57 13.06
CA LYS A 261 13.24 21.85 12.98
C LYS A 261 11.92 21.74 12.22
N PHE A 262 11.91 21.00 11.11
CA PHE A 262 10.70 20.81 10.31
C PHE A 262 9.57 20.19 11.12
N GLN A 263 9.83 19.17 11.94
CA GLN A 263 8.80 18.51 12.76
C GLN A 263 8.16 19.40 13.84
N GLU A 264 8.72 20.59 14.10
CA GLU A 264 8.11 21.59 15.00
C GLU A 264 7.02 22.43 14.30
N THR A 265 6.91 22.32 12.97
CA THR A 265 5.87 23.00 12.19
C THR A 265 4.51 22.35 12.38
N ASN A 266 3.45 23.15 12.30
CA ASN A 266 2.06 22.70 12.29
C ASN A 266 1.33 23.07 10.98
N ASP A 267 2.07 23.42 9.92
CA ASP A 267 1.48 23.73 8.62
C ASP A 267 0.99 22.45 7.95
N THR A 268 -0.32 22.22 8.01
CA THR A 268 -0.97 21.02 7.46
C THR A 268 -0.87 20.92 5.93
N LYS A 269 -0.52 22.00 5.22
CA LYS A 269 -0.30 21.97 3.76
C LYS A 269 1.05 21.36 3.38
N ALA A 270 1.97 21.25 4.33
CA ALA A 270 3.29 20.68 4.12
C ALA A 270 3.24 19.16 4.27
N SER A 271 3.85 18.45 3.32
CA SER A 271 4.11 17.02 3.43
C SER A 271 5.55 16.74 3.02
N LEU A 272 6.17 15.80 3.71
CA LEU A 272 7.55 15.39 3.50
C LEU A 272 7.64 13.86 3.58
N ILE A 273 8.35 13.25 2.64
CA ILE A 273 8.80 11.85 2.77
C ILE A 273 10.32 11.88 2.66
N ILE A 274 11.01 11.24 3.61
CA ILE A 274 12.47 11.10 3.59
C ILE A 274 12.79 9.64 3.37
N SER A 275 13.38 9.32 2.23
CA SER A 275 13.78 7.95 1.89
C SER A 275 15.29 7.84 1.96
N ILE A 276 15.77 6.93 2.81
CA ILE A 276 17.17 6.53 2.89
C ILE A 276 17.33 5.28 2.03
N ALA A 277 18.25 5.33 1.06
CA ALA A 277 18.37 4.29 0.05
C ALA A 277 19.81 3.85 -0.18
N TYR A 278 19.98 2.56 -0.48
CA TYR A 278 21.20 2.00 -1.04
C TYR A 278 20.91 1.28 -2.35
N SER A 279 21.61 1.67 -3.42
CA SER A 279 21.52 1.06 -4.75
C SER A 279 22.75 1.38 -5.58
N SER A 280 23.23 0.44 -6.38
CA SER A 280 24.35 0.65 -7.32
C SER A 280 25.61 1.21 -6.65
N GLY A 281 25.95 0.69 -5.47
CA GLY A 281 27.08 1.15 -4.66
C GLY A 281 26.92 2.52 -4.01
N GLN A 282 25.76 3.17 -4.17
CA GLN A 282 25.50 4.52 -3.67
C GLN A 282 24.58 4.50 -2.46
N PHE A 283 24.98 5.22 -1.41
CA PHE A 283 24.14 5.54 -0.27
C PHE A 283 23.58 6.95 -0.44
N THR A 284 22.26 7.07 -0.56
CA THR A 284 21.57 8.31 -0.93
C THR A 284 20.40 8.60 -0.01
N ILE A 285 20.01 9.87 0.05
CA ILE A 285 18.82 10.32 0.78
C ILE A 285 17.98 11.16 -0.18
N VAL A 286 16.71 10.81 -0.33
CA VAL A 286 15.78 11.46 -1.25
C VAL A 286 14.63 12.06 -0.46
N LEU A 287 14.37 13.35 -0.66
CA LEU A 287 13.23 14.05 -0.08
C LEU A 287 12.15 14.20 -1.13
N ASN A 288 10.94 13.74 -0.83
CA ASN A 288 9.73 14.12 -1.55
C ASN A 288 9.10 15.29 -0.81
N VAL A 289 9.21 16.48 -1.38
CA VAL A 289 8.69 17.71 -0.79
C VAL A 289 7.39 18.09 -1.47
N PHE A 290 6.38 18.41 -0.68
CA PHE A 290 5.07 18.83 -1.15
C PHE A 290 4.52 19.97 -0.30
N TYR A 291 3.97 20.98 -0.96
CA TYR A 291 3.21 22.06 -0.35
C TYR A 291 1.93 22.35 -1.14
N ASP A 292 0.77 22.28 -0.50
CA ASP A 292 -0.55 22.53 -1.11
C ASP A 292 -0.85 24.03 -1.35
N ALA A 293 0.09 24.72 -2.01
CA ALA A 293 -0.06 26.05 -2.59
C ALA A 293 1.11 26.33 -3.56
N PRO A 294 1.02 27.37 -4.41
CA PRO A 294 2.08 27.68 -5.38
C PRO A 294 3.44 28.03 -4.78
N THR A 295 3.47 28.50 -3.52
CA THR A 295 4.69 28.89 -2.79
C THR A 295 4.56 28.55 -1.30
N PRO A 296 5.60 27.98 -0.67
CA PRO A 296 5.62 27.76 0.77
C PRO A 296 5.94 29.05 1.55
N PRO A 297 5.58 29.14 2.83
CA PRO A 297 6.03 30.18 3.73
C PRO A 297 7.56 30.20 3.83
N PRO A 298 8.19 31.38 3.96
CA PRO A 298 9.63 31.48 4.23
C PRO A 298 10.01 30.69 5.48
N GLY A 299 11.17 30.03 5.47
CA GLY A 299 11.67 29.27 6.62
C GLY A 299 11.21 27.82 6.68
N LEU A 300 10.09 27.45 6.04
CA LEU A 300 9.48 26.13 6.20
C LEU A 300 10.40 24.99 5.72
N PHE A 301 11.09 25.17 4.59
CA PHE A 301 11.99 24.18 4.00
C PHE A 301 13.46 24.63 3.94
N ASP A 302 13.78 25.82 4.46
CA ASP A 302 15.10 26.46 4.34
C ASP A 302 16.24 25.56 4.87
N GLY A 303 15.98 24.84 5.96
CA GLY A 303 16.94 23.89 6.53
C GLY A 303 17.37 22.81 5.55
N PHE A 304 16.45 22.32 4.69
CA PHE A 304 16.77 21.34 3.65
C PHE A 304 17.38 22.00 2.41
N LEU A 305 16.85 23.17 2.01
CA LEU A 305 17.32 23.91 0.83
C LEU A 305 18.75 24.43 0.98
N ALA A 306 19.23 24.66 2.21
CA ALA A 306 20.60 25.07 2.50
C ALA A 306 21.63 23.94 2.40
N ILE A 307 21.19 22.68 2.40
CA ILE A 307 22.08 21.52 2.31
C ILE A 307 22.50 21.33 0.84
N PRO A 308 23.80 21.11 0.53
CA PRO A 308 24.24 20.83 -0.83
C PRO A 308 23.56 19.58 -1.41
N ALA A 309 22.68 19.78 -2.39
CA ALA A 309 21.97 18.72 -3.08
C ALA A 309 22.68 18.32 -4.39
N VAL A 310 22.60 17.04 -4.74
CA VAL A 310 23.03 16.51 -6.05
C VAL A 310 22.07 16.95 -7.13
N GLN A 311 20.77 16.94 -6.83
CA GLN A 311 19.71 17.36 -7.73
C GLN A 311 18.56 17.95 -6.91
N ASN A 312 17.91 18.97 -7.46
CA ASN A 312 16.72 19.58 -6.89
C ASN A 312 15.73 19.88 -8.03
N SER A 313 14.52 19.32 -7.97
CA SER A 313 13.46 19.50 -8.96
C SER A 313 12.25 20.29 -8.44
N LEU A 314 12.40 20.97 -7.30
CA LEU A 314 11.33 21.76 -6.71
C LEU A 314 10.85 22.87 -7.64
N SER A 315 9.54 22.89 -7.87
CA SER A 315 8.90 23.88 -8.72
C SER A 315 7.42 24.03 -8.38
N THR A 316 6.86 25.17 -8.76
CA THR A 316 5.41 25.34 -8.81
C THR A 316 4.86 24.57 -10.01
N ARG A 317 3.94 23.65 -9.78
CA ARG A 317 3.40 22.73 -10.81
C ARG A 317 2.06 22.14 -10.39
N SER A 318 1.38 21.45 -11.30
CA SER A 318 0.09 20.85 -10.97
C SER A 318 0.28 19.61 -10.09
N PHE A 319 -0.72 19.26 -9.29
CA PHE A 319 -0.70 18.04 -8.47
C PHE A 319 -0.48 16.79 -9.35
N SER A 320 -1.20 16.73 -10.48
CA SER A 320 -1.09 15.63 -11.44
C SER A 320 0.32 15.52 -12.00
N ASP A 321 0.90 16.62 -12.46
CA ASP A 321 2.25 16.60 -13.05
C ASP A 321 3.27 16.12 -12.03
N TYR A 322 3.15 16.55 -10.77
CA TYR A 322 4.05 16.09 -9.72
C TYR A 322 3.98 14.57 -9.53
N VAL A 323 2.78 14.01 -9.32
CA VAL A 323 2.61 12.56 -9.15
C VAL A 323 3.12 11.80 -10.37
N VAL A 324 2.74 12.20 -11.59
CA VAL A 324 3.21 11.56 -12.83
C VAL A 324 4.73 11.62 -12.95
N SER A 325 5.38 12.71 -12.53
CA SER A 325 6.85 12.80 -12.58
C SER A 325 7.59 11.85 -11.63
N LEU A 326 6.89 11.20 -10.70
CA LEU A 326 7.47 10.20 -9.83
C LEU A 326 7.56 8.81 -10.49
N ASP A 327 7.03 8.62 -11.69
CA ASP A 327 7.02 7.34 -12.41
C ASP A 327 8.43 6.78 -12.64
N SER A 328 9.42 7.64 -12.90
CA SER A 328 10.83 7.21 -13.04
C SER A 328 11.43 6.61 -11.78
N PHE A 329 10.75 6.74 -10.63
CA PHE A 329 11.15 6.20 -9.32
C PHE A 329 10.26 5.05 -8.85
N ALA A 330 9.23 4.71 -9.62
CA ALA A 330 8.45 3.49 -9.44
C ALA A 330 9.32 2.26 -9.79
N ALA A 331 9.02 1.11 -9.19
CA ALA A 331 9.66 -0.14 -9.59
C ALA A 331 9.41 -0.36 -11.09
N SER A 332 10.47 -0.60 -11.86
CA SER A 332 10.31 -0.92 -13.27
C SER A 332 9.49 -2.21 -13.40
N GLY A 333 8.81 -2.42 -14.53
CA GLY A 333 8.01 -3.64 -14.75
C GLY A 333 8.81 -4.96 -14.70
N THR A 334 10.13 -4.90 -14.53
CA THR A 334 11.01 -6.07 -14.31
C THR A 334 11.49 -6.21 -12.87
N GLN A 335 11.33 -5.18 -12.03
CA GLN A 335 11.73 -5.18 -10.63
C GLN A 335 10.69 -5.84 -9.74
N ARG A 336 11.13 -6.87 -9.04
CA ARG A 336 10.43 -7.56 -7.96
C ARG A 336 10.55 -6.72 -6.70
N THR A 337 9.53 -6.73 -5.85
CA THR A 337 9.61 -6.01 -4.57
C THR A 337 8.68 -6.62 -3.51
N PHE A 338 9.02 -6.38 -2.24
CA PHE A 338 8.16 -6.59 -1.07
C PHE A 338 8.23 -5.35 -0.18
N TYR A 339 7.11 -5.04 0.48
CA TYR A 339 6.99 -3.99 1.49
C TYR A 339 6.83 -4.60 2.89
N SER A 340 7.32 -3.87 3.88
CA SER A 340 7.01 -4.08 5.29
C SER A 340 6.78 -2.72 5.95
N GLY A 341 5.69 -2.59 6.71
CA GLY A 341 5.35 -1.37 7.45
C GLY A 341 5.93 -1.37 8.85
N ILE A 342 6.44 -0.22 9.29
CA ILE A 342 6.93 0.01 10.65
C ILE A 342 6.19 1.19 11.27
N PRO A 343 5.36 0.94 12.30
CA PRO A 343 4.74 2.03 13.04
C PRO A 343 5.81 2.79 13.83
N VAL A 344 5.85 4.11 13.64
CA VAL A 344 6.75 5.02 14.36
C VAL A 344 5.94 6.21 14.86
N ILE A 345 6.20 6.70 16.08
CA ILE A 345 5.51 7.87 16.65
C ILE A 345 6.26 9.16 16.27
N ARG A 346 7.59 9.11 16.27
CA ARG A 346 8.47 10.25 15.98
C ARG A 346 9.78 9.78 15.36
N TYR A 347 10.38 10.61 14.53
CA TYR A 347 11.67 10.31 13.91
C TYR A 347 12.80 11.08 14.61
N THR A 348 13.40 10.46 15.62
CA THR A 348 14.56 11.01 16.34
C THR A 348 15.86 10.80 15.55
N PRO A 349 16.96 11.49 15.90
CA PRO A 349 18.27 11.20 15.32
C PRO A 349 18.67 9.71 15.39
N ALA A 350 18.29 9.02 16.46
CA ALA A 350 18.55 7.57 16.62
C ALA A 350 17.74 6.73 15.63
N MET A 351 16.52 7.15 15.28
CA MET A 351 15.75 6.48 14.22
C MET A 351 16.40 6.63 12.85
N PHE A 352 16.92 7.82 12.53
CA PHE A 352 17.70 8.02 11.30
C PHE A 352 18.94 7.12 11.28
N ASP A 353 19.67 6.98 12.39
CA ASP A 353 20.82 6.07 12.51
C ASP A 353 20.43 4.61 12.28
N ALA A 354 19.37 4.14 12.96
CA ALA A 354 18.87 2.78 12.77
C ALA A 354 18.48 2.51 11.32
N PHE A 355 17.84 3.47 10.65
CA PHE A 355 17.41 3.34 9.26
C PHE A 355 18.63 3.34 8.32
N SER A 356 19.62 4.21 8.52
CA SER A 356 20.84 4.23 7.71
C SER A 356 21.68 2.99 7.89
N ASP A 357 21.83 2.50 9.12
CA ASP A 357 22.64 1.32 9.44
C ASP A 357 22.05 0.08 8.76
N GLN A 358 20.74 -0.10 8.86
CA GLN A 358 20.07 -1.21 8.19
C GLN A 358 20.11 -1.09 6.67
N THR A 359 19.98 0.12 6.13
CA THR A 359 20.06 0.37 4.68
C THR A 359 21.44 0.01 4.13
N LEU A 360 22.53 0.42 4.80
CA LEU A 360 23.89 0.08 4.41
C LEU A 360 24.21 -1.41 4.60
N PHE A 361 23.79 -1.98 5.73
CA PHE A 361 24.02 -3.38 6.06
C PHE A 361 23.40 -4.33 5.02
N TRP A 362 22.13 -4.11 4.69
CA TRP A 362 21.42 -4.95 3.73
C TRP A 362 21.75 -4.56 2.29
N GLY A 363 21.94 -3.28 2.00
CA GLY A 363 22.23 -2.80 0.66
C GLY A 363 23.47 -3.46 0.07
N THR A 364 24.58 -3.44 0.81
CA THR A 364 25.84 -4.07 0.39
C THR A 364 25.73 -5.59 0.22
N ARG A 365 24.99 -6.27 1.10
CA ARG A 365 24.83 -7.74 1.07
C ARG A 365 23.92 -8.21 -0.04
N LEU A 366 22.79 -7.53 -0.25
CA LEU A 366 21.82 -7.90 -1.27
C LEU A 366 22.35 -7.57 -2.67
N GLU A 367 23.07 -6.46 -2.83
CA GLU A 367 23.74 -6.10 -4.09
C GLU A 367 24.84 -7.11 -4.49
N ALA A 368 25.43 -7.81 -3.52
CA ALA A 368 26.36 -8.91 -3.80
C ALA A 368 25.66 -10.14 -4.39
N LEU A 369 24.35 -10.32 -4.14
CA LEU A 369 23.53 -11.42 -4.66
C LEU A 369 22.80 -11.06 -5.96
N ASP A 370 22.38 -9.81 -6.11
CA ASP A 370 21.74 -9.27 -7.31
C ASP A 370 22.16 -7.82 -7.49
N LYS A 371 22.82 -7.50 -8.61
CA LYS A 371 23.34 -6.15 -8.89
C LYS A 371 22.26 -5.09 -9.05
N ASN A 372 21.01 -5.50 -9.27
CA ASN A 372 19.86 -4.60 -9.32
C ASN A 372 19.12 -4.52 -7.97
N ALA A 373 19.67 -5.14 -6.92
CA ALA A 373 19.07 -5.06 -5.59
C ALA A 373 19.20 -3.66 -5.01
N SER A 374 18.14 -3.20 -4.35
CA SER A 374 18.17 -1.98 -3.57
C SER A 374 17.38 -2.12 -2.27
N VAL A 375 17.79 -1.33 -1.28
CA VAL A 375 17.14 -1.21 0.02
C VAL A 375 16.69 0.21 0.16
N ILE A 376 15.42 0.42 0.46
CA ILE A 376 14.85 1.74 0.70
C ILE A 376 14.06 1.68 2.00
N ILE A 377 14.36 2.63 2.90
CA ILE A 377 13.58 2.85 4.12
C ILE A 377 13.03 4.28 4.07
N SER A 378 11.72 4.39 4.04
CA SER A 378 10.99 5.65 3.88
C SER A 378 10.32 6.08 5.19
N MET A 379 10.58 7.31 5.57
CA MET A 379 10.02 8.02 6.71
C MET A 379 8.89 8.90 6.22
N GLU A 380 7.71 8.74 6.81
CA GLU A 380 6.48 9.38 6.37
C GLU A 380 5.81 10.14 7.52
N PRO A 381 6.42 11.27 7.95
CA PRO A 381 5.86 12.09 9.02
C PRO A 381 4.56 12.76 8.59
N PHE A 382 3.65 12.89 9.54
CA PHE A 382 2.37 13.58 9.37
C PHE A 382 2.10 14.50 10.54
N ASP A 383 1.21 15.47 10.35
CA ASP A 383 0.73 16.29 11.44
C ASP A 383 -0.17 15.49 12.40
N SER A 384 -0.17 15.91 13.67
CA SER A 384 -0.97 15.32 14.74
C SER A 384 -2.48 15.35 14.48
N SER A 385 -2.97 16.24 13.62
CA SER A 385 -4.39 16.33 13.27
C SER A 385 -4.86 15.30 12.24
N LEU A 386 -3.96 14.55 11.59
CA LEU A 386 -4.30 13.65 10.47
C LEU A 386 -5.51 12.74 10.77
N LEU A 387 -5.56 12.12 11.95
CA LEU A 387 -6.62 11.16 12.29
C LEU A 387 -7.89 11.80 12.84
N SER A 388 -7.87 13.12 13.11
CA SER A 388 -9.02 13.87 13.65
C SER A 388 -10.12 14.13 12.61
N HIS A 389 -9.80 14.01 11.32
CA HIS A 389 -10.71 14.28 10.20
C HIS A 389 -11.75 13.18 9.95
N GLY A 390 -11.59 12.00 10.58
CA GLY A 390 -12.41 10.83 10.31
C GLY A 390 -13.06 10.21 11.54
N THR A 391 -14.06 9.37 11.29
CA THR A 391 -14.75 8.60 12.33
C THR A 391 -14.10 7.21 12.50
N PRO A 392 -14.43 6.45 13.55
CA PRO A 392 -13.98 5.06 13.70
C PRO A 392 -14.18 4.23 12.43
N SER A 393 -13.18 3.41 12.12
CA SER A 393 -13.05 2.62 10.91
C SER A 393 -12.25 1.34 11.20
N ALA A 394 -12.23 0.37 10.28
CA ALA A 394 -11.46 -0.85 10.46
C ALA A 394 -9.96 -0.57 10.65
N TYR A 395 -9.41 0.32 9.82
CA TYR A 395 -8.05 0.87 9.98
C TYR A 395 -8.11 2.42 10.04
N PRO A 396 -7.26 3.08 10.83
CA PRO A 396 -6.53 2.48 11.94
C PRO A 396 -7.49 2.13 13.09
N PRO A 397 -7.19 1.08 13.87
CA PRO A 397 -8.05 0.66 14.98
C PRO A 397 -8.05 1.63 16.16
N ASN A 398 -7.01 2.45 16.27
CA ASN A 398 -6.94 3.57 17.20
C ASN A 398 -6.67 4.86 16.43
N ARG A 399 -7.44 5.90 16.72
CA ARG A 399 -7.32 7.25 16.15
C ARG A 399 -6.89 8.31 17.17
N SER A 400 -6.67 7.95 18.44
CA SER A 400 -6.28 8.89 19.50
C SER A 400 -4.83 9.37 19.37
N GLN A 401 -4.00 8.67 18.61
CA GLN A 401 -2.61 9.00 18.38
C GLN A 401 -2.27 8.73 16.92
N VAL A 402 -1.64 9.70 16.26
CA VAL A 402 -1.10 9.53 14.91
C VAL A 402 0.14 8.64 14.99
N ILE A 403 0.14 7.59 14.16
CA ILE A 403 1.28 6.70 13.95
C ILE A 403 1.74 6.87 12.51
N PHE A 404 3.03 7.11 12.31
CA PHE A 404 3.65 7.27 11.00
C PHE A 404 3.87 5.90 10.35
N PRO A 405 3.42 5.71 9.10
CA PRO A 405 3.44 4.42 8.42
C PRO A 405 4.78 4.20 7.70
N SER A 406 5.92 4.26 8.40
CA SER A 406 7.23 4.08 7.75
C SER A 406 7.26 2.79 6.93
N ALA A 407 7.92 2.81 5.78
CA ALA A 407 7.97 1.67 4.87
C ALA A 407 9.41 1.20 4.68
N ILE A 408 9.64 -0.11 4.75
CA ILE A 408 10.83 -0.74 4.18
C ILE A 408 10.41 -1.42 2.89
N ASN A 409 11.11 -1.16 1.81
CA ASN A 409 10.94 -1.89 0.57
C ASN A 409 12.29 -2.34 0.01
N LEU A 410 12.33 -3.61 -0.38
CA LEU A 410 13.46 -4.22 -1.07
C LEU A 410 13.10 -4.38 -2.53
N LEU A 411 14.00 -4.05 -3.45
CA LEU A 411 13.83 -4.32 -4.88
C LEU A 411 14.91 -5.30 -5.36
N TRP A 412 14.58 -6.13 -6.35
CA TRP A 412 15.50 -7.06 -7.01
C TRP A 412 14.96 -7.52 -8.36
N THR A 413 15.73 -8.34 -9.08
CA THR A 413 15.33 -8.90 -10.37
C THR A 413 15.35 -10.42 -10.39
N ASN A 414 16.28 -11.05 -9.68
CA ASN A 414 16.44 -12.50 -9.69
C ASN A 414 15.37 -13.22 -8.84
N ALA A 415 14.43 -13.90 -9.50
CA ALA A 415 13.32 -14.60 -8.84
C ALA A 415 13.75 -15.72 -7.88
N SER A 416 14.96 -16.29 -8.03
CA SER A 416 15.43 -17.30 -7.07
C SER A 416 15.73 -16.74 -5.67
N LEU A 417 15.80 -15.41 -5.55
CA LEU A 417 16.08 -14.71 -4.30
C LEU A 417 14.81 -14.32 -3.51
N ASP A 418 13.60 -14.58 -4.00
CA ASP A 418 12.36 -14.14 -3.33
C ASP A 418 12.30 -14.51 -1.84
N ALA A 419 12.64 -15.75 -1.51
CA ALA A 419 12.68 -16.21 -0.11
C ALA A 419 13.79 -15.53 0.71
N THR A 420 14.93 -15.23 0.08
CA THR A 420 16.03 -14.49 0.72
C THR A 420 15.62 -13.05 1.00
N MET A 421 14.95 -12.38 0.05
CA MET A 421 14.46 -11.01 0.22
C MET A 421 13.39 -10.92 1.28
N ALA A 422 12.44 -11.86 1.32
CA ALA A 422 11.44 -11.92 2.39
C ALA A 422 12.08 -12.09 3.78
N ARG A 423 13.12 -12.92 3.92
CA ARG A 423 13.85 -13.09 5.20
C ARG A 423 14.62 -11.82 5.58
N ALA A 424 15.32 -11.21 4.64
CA ALA A 424 16.04 -9.96 4.87
C ALA A 424 15.08 -8.88 5.35
N LEU A 425 13.96 -8.69 4.65
CA LEU A 425 12.94 -7.70 4.99
C LEU A 425 12.38 -7.89 6.42
N ARG A 426 12.12 -9.13 6.84
CA ARG A 426 11.69 -9.43 8.22
C ARG A 426 12.75 -9.06 9.24
N GLN A 427 13.99 -9.49 9.02
CA GLN A 427 15.09 -9.19 9.92
C GLN A 427 15.33 -7.69 10.03
N THR A 428 15.27 -6.95 8.92
CA THR A 428 15.30 -5.48 8.92
C THR A 428 14.14 -4.92 9.74
N THR A 429 12.91 -5.41 9.53
CA THR A 429 11.71 -4.97 10.25
C THR A 429 11.84 -5.16 11.76
N ASP A 430 12.30 -6.33 12.20
CA ASP A 430 12.48 -6.67 13.62
C ASP A 430 13.54 -5.78 14.28
N LEU A 431 14.67 -5.57 13.61
CA LEU A 431 15.76 -4.72 14.11
C LEU A 431 15.34 -3.26 14.22
N VAL A 432 14.66 -2.74 13.20
CA VAL A 432 14.16 -1.36 13.23
C VAL A 432 13.07 -1.22 14.30
N ARG A 433 12.16 -2.20 14.45
CA ARG A 433 11.15 -2.18 15.52
C ARG A 433 11.79 -2.20 16.91
N ALA A 434 12.87 -2.97 17.09
CA ALA A 434 13.64 -2.96 18.33
C ALA A 434 14.27 -1.58 18.59
N ALA A 435 14.77 -0.90 17.55
CA ALA A 435 15.28 0.47 17.66
C ALA A 435 14.18 1.48 18.04
N VAL A 436 12.97 1.36 17.49
CA VAL A 436 11.82 2.19 17.89
C VAL A 436 11.53 2.05 19.39
N LEU A 437 11.53 0.81 19.91
CA LEU A 437 11.31 0.56 21.34
C LEU A 437 12.46 1.08 22.20
N ALA A 438 13.71 0.92 21.75
CA ALA A 438 14.89 1.44 22.43
C ALA A 438 14.93 2.98 22.47
N ASP A 439 14.34 3.65 21.48
CA ASP A 439 14.13 5.10 21.42
C ASP A 439 12.97 5.59 22.34
N GLY A 440 12.40 4.69 23.15
CA GLY A 440 11.35 5.00 24.11
C GLY A 440 10.02 5.38 23.45
N GLN A 441 9.72 4.78 22.31
CA GLN A 441 8.44 4.94 21.62
C GLN A 441 7.55 3.72 21.90
N ASP A 442 6.42 3.93 22.58
CA ASP A 442 5.46 2.86 22.82
C ASP A 442 4.62 2.56 21.57
N VAL A 443 5.09 1.60 20.78
CA VAL A 443 4.42 1.10 19.57
C VAL A 443 3.84 -0.31 19.78
N SER A 444 3.68 -0.74 21.02
CA SER A 444 3.19 -2.09 21.36
C SER A 444 1.77 -2.36 20.83
N HIS A 445 0.95 -1.31 20.73
CA HIS A 445 -0.42 -1.34 20.22
C HIS A 445 -0.59 -0.61 18.88
N ALA A 446 0.50 -0.16 18.27
CA ALA A 446 0.44 0.59 17.03
C ALA A 446 0.16 -0.35 15.85
N ALA A 447 -0.84 0.02 15.04
CA ALA A 447 -1.25 -0.78 13.90
C ALA A 447 -0.28 -0.63 12.73
N ILE A 448 0.17 -1.75 12.18
CA ILE A 448 0.88 -1.79 10.90
C ILE A 448 -0.11 -1.39 9.79
N TYR A 449 0.31 -0.47 8.92
CA TYR A 449 -0.50 -0.09 7.77
C TYR A 449 -0.70 -1.29 6.83
N VAL A 450 -1.95 -1.71 6.64
CA VAL A 450 -2.30 -2.92 5.90
C VAL A 450 -1.74 -2.97 4.48
N ASN A 451 -1.64 -1.81 3.79
CA ASN A 451 -1.11 -1.76 2.43
C ASN A 451 0.43 -1.90 2.38
N TYR A 452 1.13 -1.80 3.51
CA TYR A 452 2.57 -2.08 3.63
C TYR A 452 2.85 -3.40 4.36
N ALA A 453 1.83 -4.09 4.86
CA ALA A 453 2.01 -5.30 5.63
C ALA A 453 2.47 -6.47 4.75
N LEU A 454 3.50 -7.19 5.20
CA LEU A 454 3.97 -8.41 4.54
C LEU A 454 2.89 -9.50 4.62
N PHE A 455 2.84 -10.39 3.63
CA PHE A 455 1.75 -11.36 3.39
C PHE A 455 1.31 -12.24 4.58
N ASP A 456 2.16 -12.48 5.58
CA ASP A 456 1.86 -13.28 6.78
C ASP A 456 1.77 -12.45 8.07
N THR A 457 1.69 -11.12 7.94
CA THR A 457 1.49 -10.21 9.07
C THR A 457 0.21 -10.60 9.83
N PRO A 458 0.29 -10.87 11.14
CA PRO A 458 -0.89 -11.21 11.92
C PRO A 458 -1.95 -10.11 11.90
N LEU A 459 -3.23 -10.47 11.75
CA LEU A 459 -4.34 -9.50 11.74
C LEU A 459 -4.36 -8.61 12.98
N LYS A 460 -4.00 -9.16 14.16
CA LYS A 460 -3.95 -8.40 15.41
C LYS A 460 -2.95 -7.23 15.35
N ASP A 461 -1.89 -7.35 14.54
CA ASP A 461 -0.86 -6.32 14.41
C ASP A 461 -1.31 -5.21 13.45
N MET A 462 -2.33 -5.44 12.62
CA MET A 462 -2.92 -4.44 11.72
C MET A 462 -4.23 -3.84 12.25
N TYR A 463 -5.02 -4.63 12.98
CA TYR A 463 -6.39 -4.27 13.36
C TYR A 463 -6.63 -4.30 14.87
N GLY A 464 -5.71 -4.80 15.69
CA GLY A 464 -5.83 -4.81 17.15
C GLY A 464 -7.19 -5.31 17.66
N ALA A 465 -7.86 -4.49 18.48
CA ALA A 465 -9.17 -4.80 19.05
C ALA A 465 -10.31 -4.87 18.03
N ASN A 466 -10.10 -4.45 16.78
CA ASN A 466 -11.13 -4.52 15.74
C ASN A 466 -11.30 -5.93 15.14
N VAL A 467 -10.33 -6.84 15.33
CA VAL A 467 -10.36 -8.19 14.71
C VAL A 467 -11.66 -8.95 15.01
N PRO A 468 -12.15 -9.06 16.27
CA PRO A 468 -13.40 -9.77 16.56
C PRO A 468 -14.62 -9.16 15.87
N ARG A 469 -14.67 -7.82 15.77
CA ARG A 469 -15.76 -7.12 15.07
C ARG A 469 -15.74 -7.41 13.58
N LEU A 470 -14.56 -7.34 12.94
CA LEU A 470 -14.41 -7.60 11.51
C LEU A 470 -14.77 -9.05 11.14
N ARG A 471 -14.41 -10.01 12.00
CA ARG A 471 -14.85 -11.41 11.91
C ARG A 471 -16.36 -11.55 11.95
N LYS A 472 -17.02 -10.90 12.91
CA LYS A 472 -18.47 -10.92 13.03
C LYS A 472 -19.15 -10.37 11.77
N ILE A 473 -18.71 -9.19 11.30
CA ILE A 473 -19.26 -8.56 10.09
C ILE A 473 -19.10 -9.49 8.88
N ARG A 474 -17.91 -10.09 8.70
CA ARG A 474 -17.67 -11.05 7.61
C ARG A 474 -18.59 -12.26 7.71
N ALA A 475 -18.75 -12.86 8.89
CA ALA A 475 -19.62 -14.03 9.07
C ALA A 475 -21.09 -13.74 8.73
N GLU A 476 -21.56 -12.52 8.97
CA GLU A 476 -22.92 -12.07 8.65
C GLU A 476 -23.11 -11.80 7.15
N ILE A 477 -22.11 -11.17 6.50
CA ILE A 477 -22.18 -10.76 5.10
C ILE A 477 -21.80 -11.89 4.13
N ASP A 478 -20.90 -12.78 4.55
CA ASP A 478 -20.32 -13.86 3.75
C ASP A 478 -20.44 -15.25 4.43
N PRO A 479 -21.66 -15.72 4.78
CA PRO A 479 -21.84 -16.98 5.50
C PRO A 479 -21.39 -18.22 4.70
N LYS A 480 -21.18 -18.08 3.38
CA LYS A 480 -20.69 -19.14 2.49
C LYS A 480 -19.20 -19.04 2.19
N ASP A 481 -18.50 -18.09 2.81
CA ASP A 481 -17.07 -17.87 2.64
C ASP A 481 -16.66 -17.77 1.15
N VAL A 482 -17.35 -16.93 0.39
CA VAL A 482 -17.04 -16.67 -1.03
C VAL A 482 -15.84 -15.74 -1.12
N MET A 483 -15.76 -14.67 -0.33
CA MET A 483 -14.59 -13.77 -0.31
C MET A 483 -13.38 -14.41 0.38
N GLY A 484 -13.55 -15.53 1.08
CA GLY A 484 -12.46 -16.41 1.52
C GLY A 484 -11.76 -17.16 0.39
N LEU A 485 -12.42 -17.33 -0.76
CA LEU A 485 -11.79 -17.85 -1.97
C LEU A 485 -10.92 -16.80 -2.69
N ALA A 486 -11.10 -15.51 -2.34
CA ALA A 486 -10.28 -14.44 -2.87
C ALA A 486 -8.92 -14.39 -2.17
N GLY A 487 -7.87 -13.91 -2.83
CA GLY A 487 -6.60 -13.58 -2.18
C GLY A 487 -6.69 -12.46 -1.13
N GLY A 488 -5.63 -12.27 -0.35
CA GLY A 488 -5.46 -11.19 0.63
C GLY A 488 -5.60 -11.64 2.09
N PHE A 489 -5.45 -10.70 3.04
CA PHE A 489 -5.69 -10.95 4.46
C PHE A 489 -7.18 -11.28 4.73
N LYS A 490 -7.45 -12.29 5.55
CA LYS A 490 -8.80 -12.83 5.80
C LYS A 490 -9.16 -12.85 7.28
N PHE A 491 -10.37 -12.41 7.63
CA PHE A 491 -10.85 -12.31 9.02
C PHE A 491 -11.42 -13.60 9.58
#